data_AF-A0A059FKN5-F1
#
_entry.id   AF-A0A059FKN5-F1
#
_cell.length_a   1.000
_cell.length_b   1.000
_cell.length_c   1.000
_cell.angle_alpha   90.00
_cell.angle_beta   90.00
_cell.angle_gamma   90.00
#
_symmetry.space_group_name_H-M   'P 1'
#
loop_
_entity.id
_entity.type
_entity.pdbx_description
1 polymer ?
#
loop_
_entity_poly.entity_id
_entity_poly.type
_entity_poly.pdbx_seq_one_letter_code
_entity_poly.pdbx_strand_id
1 'polypeptide(L)'
;MLRALIVLWGLASLAFAASAETRYALLIGNEDYPPTVGQLTLPHEDVENMRAGLMQAGFPAEHIKVLRDATQTDINLAVAQLSSDLRAAGEDSIGFFYYSGHGGSAESAGQRANYLIPAKSPITGAEQLPILGVPVNSIVDALAASDAKAIFIVSDACRNTLPFTSSKGGAADKGMVRVPRKKGLYIAFATADGATTPDDGLFSRALSKRLPQKGLSADRAFTLALREVAAARPGNAMPFTADGLTEDICFAGCEPAPTPATAGSEDLAFLTAKRTNTIAGWLEFIEAWPHSSFIPSAQDGIVDQLFKDTEEAKSYNGPYDTLSGPPALLEAVLHGGEVSAQRDQLEMAAVFFRVACFSGLGRACPVLANAIQQGYANDEFRKSDGSLDFDARREAEVSSYQIGCALGDRTSCDWLRGNGLRIPEPCMAYEGDEAYNFCEENEITPVAVSPQ
;
A
#
# COMPACT_ATOMS: atom_id res chain seq x y z
N MET A 1 1.52 71.60 -17.25
CA MET A 1 1.68 71.18 -15.84
C MET A 1 1.03 69.80 -15.72
N LEU A 2 1.60 68.66 -16.12
CA LEU A 2 2.96 68.12 -16.00
C LEU A 2 3.54 68.37 -14.61
N ARG A 3 3.23 67.48 -13.65
CA ARG A 3 3.93 67.15 -12.39
C ARG A 3 3.01 66.31 -11.48
N ALA A 4 2.67 65.10 -11.90
CA ALA A 4 2.04 64.10 -11.02
C ALA A 4 2.34 62.65 -11.46
N LEU A 5 3.36 62.48 -12.29
CA LEU A 5 3.94 61.19 -12.67
C LEU A 5 5.41 61.31 -12.30
N ILE A 6 5.97 60.26 -11.69
CA ILE A 6 7.34 60.19 -11.13
C ILE A 6 7.41 60.53 -9.61
N VAL A 7 6.74 59.70 -8.81
CA VAL A 7 7.35 59.11 -7.60
C VAL A 7 7.43 57.62 -7.90
N LEU A 8 8.32 57.21 -8.80
CA LEU A 8 9.62 56.62 -8.44
C LEU A 8 9.46 55.65 -7.26
N TRP A 9 9.12 54.38 -7.54
CA TRP A 9 10.11 53.30 -7.66
C TRP A 9 10.95 53.15 -6.40
N GLY A 10 10.69 52.10 -5.60
CA GLY A 10 11.54 51.80 -4.46
C GLY A 10 10.97 50.89 -3.37
N LEU A 11 9.83 50.22 -3.58
CA LEU A 11 9.54 48.96 -2.89
C LEU A 11 9.87 47.90 -3.94
N ALA A 12 11.14 47.59 -4.21
CA ALA A 12 11.88 46.62 -3.40
C ALA A 12 10.97 45.48 -2.95
N SER A 13 10.28 44.87 -3.92
CA SER A 13 9.95 43.46 -3.91
C SER A 13 11.27 42.68 -3.77
N LEU A 14 11.78 42.66 -2.54
CA LEU A 14 12.51 41.52 -2.02
C LEU A 14 11.51 40.36 -2.04
N ALA A 15 11.30 39.80 -3.23
CA ALA A 15 11.02 38.39 -3.34
C ALA A 15 12.21 37.73 -2.66
N PHE A 16 12.09 37.45 -1.37
CA PHE A 16 12.83 36.36 -0.78
C PHE A 16 12.50 35.18 -1.69
N ALA A 17 13.45 34.83 -2.56
CA ALA A 17 13.50 33.50 -3.09
C ALA A 17 13.57 32.64 -1.83
N ALA A 18 12.44 32.06 -1.43
CA ALA A 18 12.46 30.94 -0.52
C ALA A 18 13.44 29.97 -1.18
N SER A 19 14.61 29.80 -0.55
CA SER A 19 15.61 28.87 -1.05
C SER A 19 14.91 27.52 -1.10
N ALA A 20 14.63 27.05 -2.32
CA ALA A 20 14.02 25.75 -2.48
C ALA A 20 14.98 24.73 -1.88
N GLU A 21 14.49 23.95 -0.92
CA GLU A 21 15.22 22.87 -0.28
C GLU A 21 15.91 22.03 -1.36
N THR A 22 17.25 21.95 -1.32
CA THR A 22 18.00 21.26 -2.38
C THR A 22 18.05 19.77 -2.06
N ARG A 23 17.65 18.94 -3.04
CA ARG A 23 17.43 17.51 -2.81
C ARG A 23 18.29 16.66 -3.72
N TYR A 24 18.95 15.65 -3.14
CA TYR A 24 19.79 14.68 -3.86
C TYR A 24 19.42 13.26 -3.48
N ALA A 25 19.45 12.36 -4.46
CA ALA A 25 19.19 10.94 -4.21
C ALA A 25 20.20 10.03 -4.92
N LEU A 26 20.57 8.94 -4.24
CA LEU A 26 21.33 7.83 -4.80
C LEU A 26 20.51 6.54 -4.63
N LEU A 27 20.14 5.92 -5.75
CA LEU A 27 19.35 4.70 -5.79
C LEU A 27 20.19 3.58 -6.42
N ILE A 28 20.35 2.46 -5.72
CA ILE A 28 21.21 1.35 -6.14
C ILE A 28 20.39 0.06 -6.15
N GLY A 29 20.32 -0.60 -7.30
CA GLY A 29 19.59 -1.85 -7.49
C GLY A 29 20.52 -2.89 -8.10
N ASN A 30 20.78 -3.97 -7.37
CA ASN A 30 21.73 -5.00 -7.79
C ASN A 30 21.01 -6.34 -8.01
N GLU A 31 21.14 -6.90 -9.22
CA GLU A 31 20.61 -8.20 -9.66
C GLU A 31 21.71 -9.12 -10.21
N ASP A 32 22.75 -8.56 -10.83
CA ASP A 32 23.85 -9.29 -11.48
C ASP A 32 24.83 -9.88 -10.44
N TYR A 33 24.35 -10.86 -9.68
CA TYR A 33 25.16 -11.65 -8.78
C TYR A 33 25.61 -12.96 -9.41
N PRO A 34 26.79 -13.47 -9.04
CA PRO A 34 27.17 -14.83 -9.37
C PRO A 34 26.10 -15.83 -8.86
N PRO A 35 25.85 -16.94 -9.57
CA PRO A 35 24.87 -17.96 -9.14
C PRO A 35 25.09 -18.49 -7.72
N THR A 36 26.34 -18.42 -7.23
CA THR A 36 26.75 -18.81 -5.88
C THR A 36 26.34 -17.84 -4.78
N VAL A 37 25.72 -16.70 -5.10
CA VAL A 37 25.23 -15.72 -4.11
C VAL A 37 23.69 -15.77 -4.01
N GLY A 38 23.04 -16.10 -5.13
CA GLY A 38 21.58 -16.14 -5.28
C GLY A 38 21.09 -15.02 -6.20
N GLN A 39 20.16 -15.33 -7.08
CA GLN A 39 19.58 -14.35 -8.01
C GLN A 39 18.46 -13.55 -7.34
N LEU A 40 18.39 -12.27 -7.72
CA LEU A 40 17.27 -11.37 -7.46
C LEU A 40 16.76 -10.86 -8.81
N THR A 41 15.51 -10.43 -8.87
CA THR A 41 14.78 -10.12 -10.11
C THR A 41 14.02 -8.79 -10.08
N LEU A 42 13.82 -8.20 -8.90
CA LEU A 42 13.12 -6.93 -8.72
C LEU A 42 13.97 -5.70 -8.35
N PRO A 43 15.23 -5.79 -7.87
CA PRO A 43 16.00 -4.61 -7.50
C PRO A 43 16.11 -3.50 -8.56
N HIS A 44 16.13 -3.83 -9.86
CA HIS A 44 16.10 -2.83 -10.94
C HIS A 44 14.73 -2.15 -11.04
N GLU A 45 13.63 -2.88 -10.84
CA GLU A 45 12.28 -2.32 -10.79
C GLU A 45 12.09 -1.44 -9.55
N ASP A 46 12.58 -1.89 -8.40
CA ASP A 46 12.49 -1.17 -7.12
C ASP A 46 13.11 0.22 -7.19
N VAL A 47 14.29 0.35 -7.81
CA VAL A 47 14.95 1.66 -7.95
C VAL A 47 14.21 2.58 -8.91
N GLU A 48 13.54 2.05 -9.94
CA GLU A 48 12.71 2.87 -10.82
C GLU A 48 11.41 3.31 -10.14
N ASN A 49 10.79 2.45 -9.32
CA ASN A 49 9.65 2.81 -8.48
C ASN A 49 10.01 3.95 -7.53
N MET A 50 11.15 3.84 -6.84
CA MET A 50 11.65 4.88 -5.94
C MET A 50 12.02 6.17 -6.68
N ARG A 51 12.66 6.07 -7.84
CA ARG A 51 12.97 7.23 -8.71
C ARG A 51 11.70 7.99 -9.06
N ALA A 52 10.66 7.30 -9.53
CA ALA A 52 9.39 7.90 -9.90
C ALA A 52 8.73 8.61 -8.70
N GLY A 53 8.67 7.95 -7.54
CA GLY A 53 8.12 8.54 -6.31
C GLY A 53 8.88 9.78 -5.84
N LEU A 54 10.21 9.75 -5.86
CA LEU A 54 11.05 10.89 -5.48
C LEU A 54 10.89 12.07 -6.44
N MET A 55 10.83 11.82 -7.75
CA MET A 55 10.59 12.87 -8.75
C MET A 55 9.23 13.54 -8.53
N GLN A 56 8.18 12.76 -8.31
CA GLN A 56 6.84 13.29 -8.01
C GLN A 56 6.81 14.05 -6.67
N ALA A 57 7.67 13.67 -5.73
CA ALA A 57 7.84 14.35 -4.46
C ALA A 57 8.73 15.61 -4.55
N GLY A 58 9.24 15.97 -5.74
CA GLY A 58 10.00 17.20 -5.96
C GLY A 58 11.52 17.07 -5.92
N PHE A 59 12.08 15.85 -6.00
CA PHE A 59 13.51 15.68 -6.29
C PHE A 59 13.78 16.00 -7.77
N PRO A 60 14.71 16.91 -8.09
CA PRO A 60 15.10 17.18 -9.48
C PRO A 60 15.66 15.92 -10.13
N ALA A 61 15.24 15.60 -11.36
CA ALA A 61 15.63 14.37 -12.04
C ALA A 61 17.16 14.27 -12.22
N GLU A 62 17.81 15.41 -12.44
CA GLU A 62 19.27 15.57 -12.55
C GLU A 62 20.03 15.32 -11.25
N HIS A 63 19.35 15.39 -10.10
CA HIS A 63 19.93 15.12 -8.78
C HIS A 63 19.66 13.70 -8.27
N ILE A 64 18.97 12.87 -9.06
CA ILE A 64 18.72 11.46 -8.75
C ILE A 64 19.69 10.60 -9.56
N LYS A 65 20.69 10.04 -8.89
CA LYS A 65 21.62 9.08 -9.49
C LYS A 65 21.11 7.67 -9.28
N VAL A 66 20.87 6.94 -10.37
CA VAL A 66 20.51 5.51 -10.34
C VAL A 66 21.71 4.68 -10.79
N LEU A 67 22.06 3.66 -10.02
CA LEU A 67 23.04 2.65 -10.40
C LEU A 67 22.38 1.28 -10.41
N ARG A 68 22.54 0.58 -11.54
CA ARG A 68 22.17 -0.82 -11.67
C ARG A 68 23.43 -1.67 -11.64
N ASP A 69 23.39 -2.76 -10.89
CA ASP A 69 24.48 -3.73 -10.78
C ASP A 69 25.83 -3.09 -10.42
N ALA A 70 25.80 -2.27 -9.38
CA ALA A 70 26.93 -1.49 -8.91
C ALA A 70 27.98 -2.38 -8.23
N THR A 71 29.24 -2.22 -8.66
CA THR A 71 30.39 -2.83 -7.99
C THR A 71 30.72 -2.11 -6.69
N GLN A 72 31.61 -2.69 -5.86
CA GLN A 72 32.05 -2.07 -4.60
C GLN A 72 32.59 -0.64 -4.84
N THR A 73 33.37 -0.48 -5.90
CA THR A 73 33.95 0.81 -6.30
C THR A 73 32.86 1.79 -6.71
N ASP A 74 31.86 1.36 -7.50
CA ASP A 74 30.77 2.24 -7.94
C ASP A 74 29.95 2.77 -6.76
N ILE A 75 29.62 1.89 -5.81
CA ILE A 75 28.88 2.26 -4.59
C ILE A 75 29.68 3.30 -3.79
N ASN A 76 30.96 3.02 -3.51
CA ASN A 76 31.81 3.91 -2.72
C ASN A 76 31.98 5.29 -3.39
N LEU A 77 32.22 5.33 -4.71
CA LEU A 77 32.35 6.59 -5.44
C LEU A 77 31.03 7.37 -5.48
N ALA A 78 29.89 6.68 -5.63
CA ALA A 78 28.59 7.33 -5.65
C ALA A 78 28.19 7.89 -4.28
N VAL A 79 28.48 7.17 -3.20
CA VAL A 79 28.28 7.66 -1.81
C VAL A 79 29.17 8.86 -1.53
N ALA A 80 30.44 8.83 -1.96
CA ALA A 80 31.35 9.97 -1.82
C ALA A 80 30.84 11.19 -2.60
N GLN A 81 30.30 10.98 -3.81
CA GLN A 81 29.69 12.05 -4.60
C GLN A 81 28.45 12.63 -3.91
N LEU A 82 27.52 11.78 -3.46
CA LEU A 82 26.32 12.24 -2.74
C LEU A 82 26.69 13.04 -1.47
N SER A 83 27.67 12.57 -0.71
CA SER A 83 28.22 13.29 0.45
C SER A 83 28.78 14.67 0.06
N SER A 84 29.47 14.75 -1.09
CA SER A 84 30.00 16.02 -1.61
C SER A 84 28.89 16.96 -2.05
N ASP A 85 27.87 16.46 -2.74
CA ASP A 85 26.74 17.24 -3.23
C ASP A 85 25.94 17.83 -2.06
N LEU A 86 25.67 17.03 -1.03
CA LEU A 86 24.99 17.48 0.19
C LEU A 86 25.80 18.56 0.95
N ARG A 87 27.12 18.39 1.08
CA ARG A 87 27.98 19.44 1.67
C ARG A 87 27.95 20.73 0.85
N ALA A 88 27.95 20.64 -0.48
CA ALA A 88 27.90 21.82 -1.34
C ALA A 88 26.54 22.52 -1.30
N ALA A 89 25.46 21.77 -1.09
CA ALA A 89 24.09 22.28 -0.99
C ALA A 89 23.77 22.97 0.33
N GLY A 90 24.53 22.69 1.40
CA GLY A 90 24.42 23.36 2.69
C GLY A 90 23.35 22.78 3.61
N GLU A 91 23.05 23.52 4.69
CA GLU A 91 22.26 23.03 5.83
C GLU A 91 20.79 22.73 5.48
N ASP A 92 20.21 23.40 4.49
CA ASP A 92 18.83 23.19 4.07
C ASP A 92 18.67 22.00 3.09
N SER A 93 19.71 21.19 2.87
CA SER A 93 19.65 20.10 1.90
C SER A 93 19.01 18.81 2.45
N ILE A 94 18.41 18.02 1.55
CA ILE A 94 17.92 16.68 1.86
C ILE A 94 18.64 15.63 1.01
N GLY A 95 19.15 14.60 1.68
CA GLY A 95 19.75 13.42 1.06
C GLY A 95 18.84 12.20 1.13
N PHE A 96 18.80 11.40 0.07
CA PHE A 96 18.10 10.12 0.04
C PHE A 96 19.00 9.02 -0.53
N PHE A 97 19.32 8.00 0.27
CA PHE A 97 20.04 6.82 -0.15
C PHE A 97 19.08 5.62 -0.12
N TYR A 98 18.93 4.92 -1.25
CA TYR A 98 18.14 3.70 -1.37
C TYR A 98 18.99 2.57 -1.94
N TYR A 99 18.91 1.40 -1.31
CA TYR A 99 19.55 0.18 -1.81
C TYR A 99 18.54 -0.97 -1.84
N SER A 100 18.40 -1.63 -2.99
CA SER A 100 17.73 -2.92 -3.15
C SER A 100 18.74 -3.96 -3.65
N GLY A 101 18.83 -5.11 -2.97
CA GLY A 101 19.80 -6.15 -3.29
C GLY A 101 20.14 -7.07 -2.11
N HIS A 102 21.24 -7.82 -2.21
CA HIS A 102 21.73 -8.67 -1.13
C HIS A 102 22.45 -7.86 -0.05
N GLY A 103 22.31 -8.31 1.19
CA GLY A 103 22.96 -7.75 2.37
C GLY A 103 23.38 -8.87 3.32
N GLY A 104 24.22 -8.54 4.28
CA GLY A 104 24.67 -9.48 5.30
C GLY A 104 25.28 -8.80 6.52
N SER A 105 25.50 -9.58 7.57
CA SER A 105 26.25 -9.15 8.75
C SER A 105 27.48 -10.01 8.98
N ALA A 106 28.55 -9.38 9.43
CA ALA A 106 29.78 -10.06 9.84
C ALA A 106 30.40 -9.37 11.05
N GLU A 107 31.10 -10.16 11.87
CA GLU A 107 31.98 -9.62 12.90
C GLU A 107 33.30 -9.15 12.28
N SER A 108 33.74 -7.96 12.67
CA SER A 108 35.03 -7.39 12.31
C SER A 108 35.56 -6.61 13.51
N ALA A 109 36.82 -6.84 13.89
CA ALA A 109 37.46 -6.18 15.04
C ALA A 109 36.66 -6.28 16.37
N GLY A 110 35.99 -7.41 16.61
CA GLY A 110 35.20 -7.64 17.82
C GLY A 110 33.86 -6.91 17.86
N GLN A 111 33.44 -6.29 16.76
CA GLN A 111 32.13 -5.68 16.61
C GLN A 111 31.41 -6.23 15.38
N ARG A 112 30.11 -6.41 15.49
CA ARG A 112 29.31 -6.85 14.36
C ARG A 112 28.87 -5.66 13.51
N ALA A 113 28.94 -5.82 12.19
CA ALA A 113 28.68 -4.77 11.23
C ALA A 113 27.82 -5.28 10.08
N ASN A 114 27.18 -4.33 9.42
CA ASN A 114 26.18 -4.51 8.39
C ASN A 114 26.82 -4.17 7.05
N TYR A 115 26.64 -5.02 6.04
CA TYR A 115 27.28 -4.87 4.74
C TYR A 115 26.27 -4.99 3.61
N LEU A 116 26.37 -4.10 2.63
CA LEU A 116 25.75 -4.28 1.31
C LEU A 116 26.66 -5.18 0.48
N ILE A 117 26.08 -6.10 -0.29
CA ILE A 117 26.82 -7.00 -1.17
C ILE A 117 26.82 -6.40 -2.58
N PRO A 118 27.99 -5.98 -3.12
CA PRO A 118 28.04 -5.41 -4.45
C PRO A 118 27.69 -6.42 -5.53
N ALA A 119 27.23 -5.94 -6.68
CA ALA A 119 27.03 -6.78 -7.85
C ALA A 119 28.36 -7.41 -8.27
N LYS A 120 28.27 -8.57 -8.93
CA LYS A 120 29.41 -9.37 -9.44
C LYS A 120 30.38 -9.85 -8.35
N SER A 121 30.09 -9.60 -7.08
CA SER A 121 30.96 -9.96 -5.97
C SER A 121 30.81 -11.45 -5.64
N PRO A 122 31.91 -12.23 -5.53
CA PRO A 122 31.84 -13.67 -5.26
C PRO A 122 31.70 -13.97 -3.76
N ILE A 123 30.99 -13.12 -3.00
CA ILE A 123 30.80 -13.28 -1.57
C ILE A 123 29.87 -14.47 -1.32
N THR A 124 30.43 -15.56 -0.82
CA THR A 124 29.72 -16.78 -0.44
C THR A 124 29.66 -16.98 1.07
N GLY A 125 30.39 -16.17 1.86
CA GLY A 125 30.52 -16.32 3.31
C GLY A 125 30.67 -15.00 4.07
N ALA A 126 30.37 -15.03 5.38
CA ALA A 126 30.38 -13.83 6.23
C ALA A 126 31.80 -13.25 6.43
N GLU A 127 32.82 -14.10 6.43
CA GLU A 127 34.23 -13.73 6.55
C GLU A 127 34.75 -12.89 5.37
N GLN A 128 34.07 -12.95 4.22
CA GLN A 128 34.42 -12.16 3.03
C GLN A 128 33.77 -10.77 3.05
N LEU A 129 32.70 -10.56 3.84
CA LEU A 129 31.97 -9.29 3.90
C LEU A 129 32.87 -8.10 4.30
N PRO A 130 33.78 -8.21 5.29
CA PRO A 130 34.69 -7.10 5.62
C PRO A 130 35.67 -6.71 4.50
N ILE A 131 35.91 -7.60 3.54
CA ILE A 131 36.90 -7.40 2.46
C ILE A 131 36.19 -6.91 1.19
N LEU A 132 35.09 -7.56 0.82
CA LEU A 132 34.42 -7.39 -0.48
C LEU A 132 33.07 -6.67 -0.39
N GLY A 133 32.50 -6.53 0.81
CA GLY A 133 31.25 -5.83 1.05
C GLY A 133 31.43 -4.32 1.22
N VAL A 134 30.33 -3.57 1.25
CA VAL A 134 30.32 -2.15 1.62
C VAL A 134 29.69 -1.99 2.99
N PRO A 135 30.43 -1.52 4.02
CA PRO A 135 29.88 -1.36 5.37
C PRO A 135 28.79 -0.27 5.38
N VAL A 136 27.59 -0.58 5.85
CA VAL A 136 26.47 0.38 5.97
C VAL A 136 26.86 1.54 6.88
N ASN A 137 27.62 1.29 7.95
CA ASN A 137 28.12 2.37 8.82
C ASN A 137 29.04 3.35 8.10
N SER A 138 29.81 2.90 7.10
CA SER A 138 30.64 3.80 6.29
C SER A 138 29.79 4.74 5.44
N ILE A 139 28.64 4.27 4.95
CA ILE A 139 27.66 5.09 4.21
C ILE A 139 27.02 6.10 5.17
N VAL A 140 26.57 5.62 6.33
CA VAL A 140 26.00 6.48 7.39
C VAL A 140 26.98 7.59 7.77
N ASP A 141 28.25 7.26 8.02
CA ASP A 141 29.25 8.25 8.42
C ASP A 141 29.63 9.20 7.29
N ALA A 142 29.73 8.72 6.05
CA ALA A 142 30.00 9.57 4.90
C ALA A 142 28.88 10.59 4.66
N LEU A 143 27.62 10.18 4.75
CA LEU A 143 26.47 11.06 4.53
C LEU A 143 26.25 12.00 5.72
N ALA A 144 26.34 11.48 6.95
CA ALA A 144 26.19 12.29 8.17
C ALA A 144 27.36 13.26 8.43
N ALA A 145 28.40 13.24 7.60
CA ALA A 145 29.43 14.27 7.57
C ALA A 145 29.02 15.52 6.78
N SER A 146 27.83 15.54 6.18
CA SER A 146 27.19 16.75 5.67
C SER A 146 26.34 17.41 6.75
N ASP A 147 26.13 18.72 6.63
CA ASP A 147 25.24 19.47 7.53
C ASP A 147 23.78 19.44 7.04
N ALA A 148 23.44 18.50 6.16
CA ALA A 148 22.12 18.37 5.57
C ALA A 148 21.03 18.28 6.65
N LYS A 149 19.94 19.04 6.45
CA LYS A 149 18.74 19.07 7.27
C LYS A 149 18.22 17.67 7.58
N ALA A 150 18.14 16.85 6.53
CA ALA A 150 17.67 15.48 6.65
C ALA A 150 18.40 14.53 5.69
N ILE A 151 18.72 13.33 6.17
CA ILE A 151 19.31 12.26 5.37
C ILE A 151 18.50 11.00 5.62
N PHE A 152 17.92 10.45 4.55
CA PHE A 152 17.17 9.21 4.58
C PHE A 152 18.05 8.08 4.04
N ILE A 153 18.31 7.05 4.85
CA ILE A 153 19.06 5.86 4.44
C ILE A 153 18.12 4.66 4.50
N VAL A 154 17.86 4.08 3.34
CA VAL A 154 16.85 3.05 3.15
C VAL A 154 17.50 1.81 2.56
N SER A 155 17.40 0.68 3.27
CA SER A 155 17.97 -0.59 2.85
C SER A 155 16.87 -1.65 2.73
N ASP A 156 16.55 -2.00 1.49
CA ASP A 156 15.67 -3.11 1.10
C ASP A 156 16.50 -4.35 0.76
N ALA A 157 17.18 -4.89 1.79
CA ALA A 157 18.10 -6.01 1.65
C ALA A 157 17.93 -7.00 2.79
N CYS A 158 18.26 -8.26 2.54
CA CYS A 158 18.27 -9.31 3.57
C CYS A 158 19.21 -8.94 4.74
N ARG A 159 18.77 -9.24 5.97
CA ARG A 159 19.55 -9.09 7.20
C ARG A 159 20.09 -10.43 7.76
N ASN A 160 19.83 -11.54 7.06
CA ASN A 160 20.35 -12.86 7.39
C ASN A 160 21.71 -13.13 6.72
N THR A 161 22.44 -14.12 7.22
CA THR A 161 23.59 -14.69 6.52
C THR A 161 23.12 -15.36 5.23
N LEU A 162 23.91 -15.19 4.16
CA LEU A 162 23.77 -15.83 2.85
C LEU A 162 23.34 -17.31 2.93
N PRO A 163 22.63 -17.85 1.94
CA PRO A 163 21.99 -19.18 1.99
C PRO A 163 22.96 -20.39 2.04
N PHE A 164 24.25 -20.19 2.30
CA PHE A 164 25.29 -21.22 2.28
C PHE A 164 25.80 -21.59 3.68
N THR A 165 24.94 -21.95 4.63
CA THR A 165 25.38 -22.76 5.78
C THR A 165 24.29 -23.73 6.25
N SER A 166 24.24 -24.91 5.63
CA SER A 166 23.84 -26.14 6.31
C SER A 166 25.05 -26.67 7.11
N SER A 167 25.40 -26.00 8.21
CA SER A 167 26.37 -26.52 9.17
C SER A 167 25.76 -26.59 10.57
N LYS A 168 25.70 -27.82 11.07
CA LYS A 168 25.34 -28.20 12.44
C LYS A 168 26.17 -27.38 13.43
N GLY A 169 25.54 -26.49 14.19
CA GLY A 169 26.19 -25.82 15.31
C GLY A 169 25.43 -24.62 15.86
N GLY A 170 24.88 -24.77 17.07
CA GLY A 170 24.68 -23.71 18.05
C GLY A 170 23.69 -22.59 17.73
N ALA A 171 22.62 -22.53 18.53
CA ALA A 171 21.87 -21.30 18.75
C ALA A 171 22.80 -20.27 19.42
N ALA A 172 23.22 -19.24 18.69
CA ALA A 172 23.93 -18.08 19.24
C ALA A 172 23.68 -16.87 18.32
N ASP A 173 22.99 -15.86 18.87
CA ASP A 173 22.69 -14.51 18.36
C ASP A 173 23.19 -14.13 16.96
N LYS A 174 22.27 -14.15 15.98
CA LYS A 174 22.56 -13.96 14.55
C LYS A 174 21.89 -12.67 13.97
N GLY A 175 22.28 -11.47 14.43
CA GLY A 175 21.74 -10.17 13.92
C GLY A 175 22.74 -9.03 13.59
N MET A 176 22.40 -8.20 12.60
CA MET A 176 22.97 -6.88 12.28
C MET A 176 22.91 -5.88 13.46
N VAL A 177 23.96 -5.08 13.67
CA VAL A 177 24.07 -4.19 14.86
C VAL A 177 23.29 -2.88 14.70
N ARG A 178 22.75 -2.38 15.83
CA ARG A 178 22.05 -1.09 15.94
C ARG A 178 22.98 0.07 15.57
N VAL A 179 22.58 0.87 14.58
CA VAL A 179 23.29 2.08 14.14
C VAL A 179 23.01 3.24 15.13
N PRO A 180 23.99 4.09 15.48
CA PRO A 180 23.77 5.25 16.34
C PRO A 180 22.78 6.26 15.73
N ARG A 181 21.89 6.83 16.55
CA ARG A 181 21.03 7.95 16.15
C ARG A 181 21.87 9.23 16.02
N LYS A 182 21.86 9.85 14.84
CA LYS A 182 22.44 11.19 14.59
C LYS A 182 21.32 12.18 14.27
N LYS A 183 21.50 13.44 14.64
CA LYS A 183 20.57 14.53 14.32
C LYS A 183 20.39 14.62 12.80
N GLY A 184 19.15 14.73 12.32
CA GLY A 184 18.82 14.81 10.90
C GLY A 184 18.88 13.48 10.15
N LEU A 185 19.25 12.37 10.80
CA LEU A 185 19.39 11.07 10.13
C LEU A 185 18.15 10.19 10.36
N TYR A 186 17.51 9.77 9.28
CA TYR A 186 16.43 8.79 9.29
C TYR A 186 16.89 7.51 8.61
N ILE A 187 16.93 6.39 9.33
CA ILE A 187 17.30 5.09 8.76
C ILE A 187 16.09 4.16 8.77
N ALA A 188 15.81 3.53 7.64
CA ALA A 188 14.79 2.51 7.49
C ALA A 188 15.36 1.23 6.87
N PHE A 189 15.05 0.10 7.49
CA PHE A 189 15.34 -1.23 6.93
C PHE A 189 14.01 -1.94 6.65
N ALA A 190 13.90 -2.55 5.47
CA ALA A 190 12.70 -3.27 5.05
C ALA A 190 12.41 -4.55 5.86
N THR A 191 13.34 -4.98 6.71
CA THR A 191 13.25 -6.20 7.54
C THR A 191 13.86 -6.02 8.93
N ALA A 192 13.41 -6.83 9.90
CA ALA A 192 14.03 -6.85 11.23
C ALA A 192 15.36 -7.61 11.27
N ASP A 193 15.94 -7.55 12.46
CA ASP A 193 17.22 -8.15 12.73
C ASP A 193 17.20 -9.68 12.54
N GLY A 194 18.16 -10.20 11.78
CA GLY A 194 18.28 -11.61 11.47
C GLY A 194 17.24 -12.17 10.48
N ALA A 195 16.40 -11.34 9.86
CA ALA A 195 15.38 -11.77 8.90
C ALA A 195 15.80 -11.57 7.43
N THR A 196 15.23 -12.37 6.54
CA THR A 196 15.38 -12.24 5.07
C THR A 196 14.21 -11.46 4.48
N THR A 197 14.49 -10.65 3.46
CA THR A 197 13.45 -10.02 2.63
C THR A 197 13.19 -10.91 1.42
N PRO A 198 11.93 -11.31 1.13
CA PRO A 198 11.57 -11.86 -0.17
C PRO A 198 11.82 -10.84 -1.29
N ASP A 199 12.21 -11.35 -2.46
CA ASP A 199 12.27 -10.57 -3.69
C ASP A 199 10.85 -10.33 -4.24
N ASP A 200 10.09 -9.46 -3.57
CA ASP A 200 8.69 -9.16 -3.90
C ASP A 200 8.43 -7.69 -4.25
N GLY A 201 9.37 -6.77 -4.03
CA GLY A 201 9.25 -5.34 -4.30
C GLY A 201 8.17 -4.60 -3.49
N LEU A 202 7.65 -5.20 -2.41
CA LEU A 202 6.55 -4.62 -1.62
C LEU A 202 6.96 -3.32 -0.94
N PHE A 203 8.18 -3.25 -0.41
CA PHE A 203 8.63 -2.08 0.33
C PHE A 203 8.87 -0.88 -0.59
N SER A 204 9.51 -1.09 -1.74
CA SER A 204 9.72 -0.06 -2.75
C SER A 204 8.40 0.55 -3.23
N ARG A 205 7.41 -0.29 -3.58
CA ARG A 205 6.07 0.15 -4.02
C ARG A 205 5.27 0.83 -2.91
N ALA A 206 5.36 0.30 -1.68
CA ALA A 206 4.66 0.88 -0.54
C ALA A 206 5.22 2.27 -0.18
N LEU A 207 6.55 2.45 -0.21
CA LEU A 207 7.17 3.72 0.11
C LEU A 207 7.00 4.73 -1.02
N SER A 208 7.28 4.36 -2.27
CA SER A 208 7.30 5.28 -3.41
C SER A 208 5.96 6.00 -3.63
N LYS A 209 4.82 5.30 -3.43
CA LYS A 209 3.48 5.89 -3.57
C LYS A 209 3.12 6.90 -2.46
N ARG A 210 3.90 6.95 -1.37
CA ARG A 210 3.68 7.84 -0.22
C ARG A 210 4.54 9.09 -0.26
N LEU A 211 5.73 9.01 -0.86
CA LEU A 211 6.61 10.16 -1.04
C LEU A 211 5.91 11.39 -1.66
N PRO A 212 5.07 11.26 -2.71
CA PRO A 212 4.43 12.43 -3.33
C PRO A 212 3.19 12.94 -2.60
N GLN A 213 2.83 12.40 -1.43
CA GLN A 213 1.63 12.81 -0.70
C GLN A 213 1.87 14.11 0.06
N LYS A 214 1.08 15.15 -0.26
CA LYS A 214 1.12 16.43 0.45
C LYS A 214 0.56 16.29 1.87
N GLY A 215 1.15 17.03 2.80
CA GLY A 215 0.79 16.97 4.22
C GLY A 215 1.23 15.70 4.95
N LEU A 216 1.82 14.73 4.24
CA LEU A 216 2.33 13.50 4.85
C LEU A 216 3.80 13.70 5.24
N SER A 217 4.08 13.65 6.55
CA SER A 217 5.44 13.66 7.06
C SER A 217 6.20 12.38 6.66
N ALA A 218 7.52 12.49 6.51
CA ALA A 218 8.38 11.41 6.06
C ALA A 218 8.33 10.24 7.05
N ASP A 219 8.47 10.50 8.35
CA ASP A 219 8.37 9.47 9.40
C ASP A 219 7.04 8.69 9.30
N ARG A 220 5.94 9.38 8.98
CA ARG A 220 4.62 8.79 8.79
C ARG A 220 4.55 7.99 7.49
N ALA A 221 5.08 8.50 6.39
CA ALA A 221 5.18 7.80 5.12
C ALA A 221 5.93 6.47 5.26
N PHE A 222 7.10 6.50 5.90
CA PHE A 222 7.88 5.31 6.22
C PHE A 222 7.11 4.36 7.15
N THR A 223 6.52 4.88 8.23
CA THR A 223 5.72 4.06 9.16
C THR A 223 4.57 3.34 8.45
N LEU A 224 3.86 4.02 7.55
CA LEU A 224 2.76 3.42 6.79
C LEU A 224 3.26 2.39 5.77
N ALA A 225 4.38 2.65 5.10
CA ALA A 225 4.99 1.68 4.19
C ALA A 225 5.41 0.40 4.93
N LEU A 226 6.05 0.54 6.09
CA LEU A 226 6.49 -0.61 6.90
C LEU A 226 5.30 -1.40 7.46
N ARG A 227 4.20 -0.73 7.82
CA ARG A 227 2.96 -1.39 8.23
C ARG A 227 2.33 -2.20 7.09
N GLU A 228 2.30 -1.65 5.88
CA GLU A 228 1.82 -2.36 4.69
C GLU A 228 2.66 -3.62 4.42
N VAL A 229 3.98 -3.50 4.50
CA VAL A 229 4.88 -4.65 4.37
C VAL A 229 4.68 -5.67 5.50
N ALA A 230 4.52 -5.21 6.73
CA ALA A 230 4.29 -6.10 7.88
C ALA A 230 2.95 -6.86 7.76
N ALA A 231 1.90 -6.20 7.27
CA ALA A 231 0.59 -6.81 7.02
C ALA A 231 0.66 -7.87 5.92
N ALA A 232 1.41 -7.60 4.85
CA ALA A 232 1.61 -8.54 3.75
C ALA A 232 2.55 -9.72 4.10
N ARG A 233 3.26 -9.66 5.23
CA ARG A 233 4.27 -10.68 5.64
C ARG A 233 4.06 -11.17 7.09
N PRO A 234 2.92 -11.81 7.41
CA PRO A 234 2.64 -12.30 8.76
C PRO A 234 3.69 -13.33 9.21
N GLY A 235 4.34 -13.07 10.35
CA GLY A 235 5.36 -13.96 10.94
C GLY A 235 6.80 -13.68 10.53
N ASN A 236 7.05 -12.79 9.57
CA ASN A 236 8.40 -12.26 9.32
C ASN A 236 8.70 -11.09 10.26
N ALA A 237 9.96 -10.99 10.68
CA ALA A 237 10.33 -10.02 11.70
C ALA A 237 10.06 -8.58 11.23
N MET A 238 9.52 -7.75 12.14
CA MET A 238 9.05 -6.39 11.88
C MET A 238 10.12 -5.46 11.29
N PRO A 239 9.81 -4.69 10.24
CA PRO A 239 10.72 -3.68 9.72
C PRO A 239 11.19 -2.69 10.81
N PHE A 240 12.41 -2.18 10.69
CA PHE A 240 13.05 -1.35 11.72
C PHE A 240 13.31 0.07 11.22
N THR A 241 13.04 1.06 12.07
CA THR A 241 13.46 2.46 11.85
C THR A 241 14.31 2.99 13.00
N ALA A 242 15.27 3.83 12.65
CA ALA A 242 15.95 4.71 13.58
C ALA A 242 15.71 6.15 13.14
N ASP A 243 14.82 6.82 13.86
CA ASP A 243 14.47 8.21 13.60
C ASP A 243 15.34 9.15 14.45
N GLY A 244 16.05 10.03 13.75
CA GLY A 244 16.82 11.14 14.30
C GLY A 244 16.44 12.49 13.70
N LEU A 245 15.31 12.59 13.00
CA LEU A 245 14.80 13.85 12.46
C LEU A 245 14.49 14.82 13.61
N THR A 246 14.75 16.11 13.39
CA THR A 246 14.50 17.16 14.40
C THR A 246 13.34 18.06 14.09
N GLU A 247 12.73 17.87 12.93
CA GLU A 247 11.53 18.57 12.48
C GLU A 247 10.77 17.67 11.50
N ASP A 248 9.50 18.00 11.28
CA ASP A 248 8.68 17.29 10.31
C ASP A 248 9.17 17.61 8.89
N ILE A 249 9.64 16.58 8.20
CA ILE A 249 10.03 16.67 6.80
C ILE A 249 8.88 16.12 5.97
N CYS A 250 8.32 16.90 5.06
CA CYS A 250 7.31 16.40 4.11
C CYS A 250 7.85 16.57 2.70
N PHE A 251 8.04 15.47 1.98
CA PHE A 251 8.67 15.53 0.66
C PHE A 251 7.84 16.36 -0.31
N ALA A 252 6.52 16.17 -0.39
CA ALA A 252 5.65 16.96 -1.28
C ALA A 252 5.08 18.26 -0.66
N GLY A 253 5.63 18.71 0.47
CA GLY A 253 5.16 19.88 1.23
C GLY A 253 4.27 19.50 2.42
N CYS A 254 4.44 20.20 3.54
CA CYS A 254 3.73 19.92 4.80
C CYS A 254 2.36 20.57 4.92
N GLU A 255 2.01 21.44 3.98
CA GLU A 255 0.64 21.94 3.88
C GLU A 255 -0.27 20.78 3.45
N PRO A 256 -1.36 20.51 4.20
CA PRO A 256 -2.36 19.57 3.75
C PRO A 256 -2.87 19.99 2.37
N ALA A 257 -3.21 19.02 1.52
CA ALA A 257 -3.90 19.34 0.27
C ALA A 257 -5.17 20.17 0.59
N PRO A 258 -5.50 21.21 -0.20
CA PRO A 258 -6.63 22.09 0.11
C PRO A 258 -7.89 21.27 0.29
N THR A 259 -8.35 21.20 1.54
CA THR A 259 -9.55 20.48 1.97
C THR A 259 -10.71 21.49 2.08
N PRO A 260 -11.95 21.14 1.70
CA PRO A 260 -13.11 21.98 1.98
C PRO A 260 -13.24 22.26 3.49
N ALA A 261 -13.52 23.50 3.85
CA ALA A 261 -13.22 24.13 5.14
C ALA A 261 -14.08 23.71 6.36
N THR A 262 -14.58 22.48 6.48
CA THR A 262 -15.50 22.10 7.59
C THR A 262 -15.18 20.83 8.39
N ALA A 263 -14.07 20.15 8.15
CA ALA A 263 -13.64 19.02 9.00
C ALA A 263 -12.30 19.34 9.67
N GLY A 264 -12.08 18.87 10.89
CA GLY A 264 -10.78 18.97 11.60
C GLY A 264 -9.64 18.29 10.83
N SER A 265 -8.47 18.13 11.45
CA SER A 265 -7.38 17.41 10.77
C SER A 265 -7.76 15.94 10.51
N GLU A 266 -7.56 15.47 9.27
CA GLU A 266 -7.81 14.10 8.80
C GLU A 266 -7.26 13.05 9.78
N ASP A 267 -6.00 13.25 10.19
CA ASP A 267 -5.33 12.39 11.15
C ASP A 267 -6.01 12.36 12.52
N LEU A 268 -6.53 13.50 13.00
CA LEU A 268 -7.13 13.57 14.33
C LEU A 268 -8.48 12.87 14.36
N ALA A 269 -9.34 13.02 13.34
CA ALA A 269 -10.57 12.23 13.33
C ALA A 269 -10.34 10.78 12.93
N PHE A 270 -9.28 10.43 12.18
CA PHE A 270 -8.86 9.03 12.03
C PHE A 270 -8.46 8.43 13.39
N LEU A 271 -7.62 9.13 14.14
CA LEU A 271 -7.19 8.71 15.47
C LEU A 271 -8.34 8.69 16.48
N THR A 272 -9.34 9.56 16.30
CA THR A 272 -10.56 9.57 17.12
C THR A 272 -11.44 8.37 16.78
N ALA A 273 -11.72 8.13 15.50
CA ALA A 273 -12.43 6.94 15.01
C ALA A 273 -11.73 5.64 15.43
N LYS A 274 -10.40 5.61 15.41
CA LYS A 274 -9.60 4.49 15.90
C LYS A 274 -9.64 4.30 17.41
N ARG A 275 -9.75 5.38 18.17
CA ARG A 275 -9.81 5.34 19.64
C ARG A 275 -11.19 4.95 20.13
N THR A 276 -12.24 5.46 19.49
CA THR A 276 -13.62 5.07 19.77
C THR A 276 -13.90 3.67 19.25
N ASN A 277 -13.31 3.32 18.10
CA ASN A 277 -13.37 2.01 17.46
C ASN A 277 -14.81 1.48 17.38
N THR A 278 -15.74 2.27 16.85
CA THR A 278 -17.14 1.87 16.65
C THR A 278 -17.47 1.97 15.18
N ILE A 279 -18.44 1.18 14.70
CA ILE A 279 -18.92 1.27 13.31
C ILE A 279 -19.32 2.71 12.98
N ALA A 280 -20.07 3.38 13.87
CA ALA A 280 -20.47 4.78 13.71
C ALA A 280 -19.27 5.73 13.60
N GLY A 281 -18.27 5.61 14.48
CA GLY A 281 -17.08 6.47 14.43
C GLY A 281 -16.24 6.27 13.17
N TRP A 282 -16.20 5.06 12.61
CA TRP A 282 -15.54 4.78 11.34
C TRP A 282 -16.31 5.29 10.13
N LEU A 283 -17.65 5.20 10.14
CA LEU A 283 -18.49 5.76 9.08
C LEU A 283 -18.44 7.30 9.06
N GLU A 284 -18.50 7.96 10.22
CA GLU A 284 -18.34 9.42 10.35
C GLU A 284 -17.00 9.90 9.76
N PHE A 285 -15.93 9.12 9.95
CA PHE A 285 -14.62 9.38 9.35
C PHE A 285 -14.64 9.28 7.81
N ILE A 286 -15.23 8.22 7.27
CA ILE A 286 -15.30 7.97 5.81
C ILE A 286 -16.17 9.04 5.13
N GLU A 287 -17.29 9.42 5.75
CA GLU A 287 -18.19 10.47 5.24
C GLU A 287 -17.51 11.85 5.24
N ALA A 288 -16.76 12.18 6.30
CA ALA A 288 -16.02 13.43 6.37
C ALA A 288 -14.87 13.49 5.36
N TRP A 289 -14.22 12.35 5.06
CA TRP A 289 -13.05 12.27 4.18
C TRP A 289 -13.10 11.11 3.18
N PRO A 290 -13.95 11.20 2.14
CA PRO A 290 -14.20 10.13 1.16
C PRO A 290 -13.05 9.86 0.17
N HIS A 291 -11.97 10.64 0.24
CA HIS A 291 -10.74 10.43 -0.53
C HIS A 291 -9.52 10.17 0.36
N SER A 292 -9.73 9.93 1.65
CA SER A 292 -8.66 9.69 2.61
C SER A 292 -7.85 8.43 2.29
N SER A 293 -6.53 8.51 2.47
CA SER A 293 -5.65 7.35 2.39
C SER A 293 -5.87 6.33 3.52
N PHE A 294 -6.62 6.70 4.57
CA PHE A 294 -6.99 5.82 5.68
C PHE A 294 -8.32 5.12 5.49
N ILE A 295 -9.05 5.37 4.38
CA ILE A 295 -10.30 4.67 4.07
C ILE A 295 -10.18 3.16 4.19
N PRO A 296 -9.13 2.49 3.65
CA PRO A 296 -8.97 1.05 3.84
C PRO A 296 -8.91 0.64 5.31
N SER A 297 -8.16 1.37 6.14
CA SER A 297 -8.06 1.09 7.58
C SER A 297 -9.35 1.38 8.35
N ALA A 298 -10.13 2.37 7.93
CA ALA A 298 -11.45 2.64 8.52
C ALA A 298 -12.45 1.54 8.14
N GLN A 299 -12.40 1.04 6.90
CA GLN A 299 -13.18 -0.10 6.44
C GLN A 299 -12.81 -1.38 7.19
N ASP A 300 -11.51 -1.63 7.42
CA ASP A 300 -11.04 -2.76 8.25
C ASP A 300 -11.61 -2.67 9.67
N GLY A 301 -11.63 -1.47 10.27
CA GLY A 301 -12.23 -1.24 11.59
C GLY A 301 -13.74 -1.50 11.65
N ILE A 302 -14.46 -1.23 10.56
CA ILE A 302 -15.89 -1.55 10.42
C ILE A 302 -16.09 -3.07 10.35
N VAL A 303 -15.31 -3.76 9.51
CA VAL A 303 -15.35 -5.23 9.38
C VAL A 303 -15.05 -5.87 10.73
N ASP A 304 -13.95 -5.48 11.39
CA ASP A 304 -13.58 -6.01 12.70
C ASP A 304 -14.70 -5.88 13.74
N GLN A 305 -15.42 -4.76 13.75
CA GLN A 305 -16.51 -4.56 14.71
C GLN A 305 -17.82 -5.25 14.31
N LEU A 306 -18.13 -5.28 13.02
CA LEU A 306 -19.28 -6.03 12.50
C LEU A 306 -19.20 -7.52 12.90
N PHE A 307 -18.01 -8.12 12.74
CA PHE A 307 -17.76 -9.52 13.09
C PHE A 307 -17.59 -9.76 14.61
N LYS A 308 -17.27 -8.74 15.41
CA LYS A 308 -17.24 -8.83 16.88
C LYS A 308 -18.62 -8.73 17.53
N ASP A 309 -19.56 -8.02 16.89
CA ASP A 309 -20.88 -7.77 17.47
C ASP A 309 -21.97 -8.74 16.97
N THR A 310 -21.68 -9.58 15.96
CA THR A 310 -22.55 -10.68 15.51
C THR A 310 -21.99 -12.06 15.91
N GLU A 311 -22.69 -12.79 16.78
CA GLU A 311 -22.26 -14.09 17.31
C GLU A 311 -22.05 -15.14 16.21
N GLU A 312 -22.82 -15.05 15.13
CA GLU A 312 -22.79 -15.97 14.00
C GLU A 312 -21.53 -15.77 13.12
N ALA A 313 -21.07 -14.51 13.03
CA ALA A 313 -19.90 -14.10 12.24
C ALA A 313 -18.58 -14.40 12.97
N LYS A 314 -18.60 -14.49 14.32
CA LYS A 314 -17.42 -14.86 15.14
C LYS A 314 -16.83 -16.23 14.78
N SER A 315 -17.63 -17.14 14.22
CA SER A 315 -17.16 -18.48 13.81
C SER A 315 -16.35 -18.49 12.50
N TYR A 316 -16.30 -17.35 11.80
CA TYR A 316 -15.67 -17.20 10.49
C TYR A 316 -14.41 -16.32 10.49
N ASN A 317 -14.09 -15.67 11.61
CA ASN A 317 -12.83 -14.92 11.75
C ASN A 317 -11.69 -15.89 12.13
N GLY A 318 -11.26 -16.70 11.17
CA GLY A 318 -9.97 -17.39 11.24
C GLY A 318 -8.83 -16.42 10.96
N PRO A 319 -7.60 -16.66 11.46
CA PRO A 319 -6.47 -15.70 11.45
C PRO A 319 -5.92 -15.30 10.05
N TYR A 320 -6.64 -15.58 8.96
CA TYR A 320 -6.16 -15.42 7.58
C TYR A 320 -7.12 -14.73 6.60
N ASP A 321 -8.35 -14.35 6.98
CA ASP A 321 -9.24 -13.65 6.05
C ASP A 321 -9.13 -12.12 6.21
N THR A 322 -8.50 -11.51 5.20
CA THR A 322 -8.18 -10.08 5.11
C THR A 322 -9.02 -9.44 4.00
N LEU A 323 -10.09 -8.73 4.35
CA LEU A 323 -11.03 -8.15 3.39
C LEU A 323 -11.06 -6.61 3.54
N SER A 324 -10.38 -5.88 2.63
CA SER A 324 -10.29 -4.39 2.60
C SER A 324 -10.94 -3.72 1.36
N GLY A 325 -11.86 -2.77 1.53
CA GLY A 325 -12.52 -2.01 0.42
C GLY A 325 -13.96 -2.43 0.11
N PRO A 326 -14.78 -1.65 -0.65
CA PRO A 326 -16.12 -2.09 -1.06
C PRO A 326 -16.12 -3.42 -1.85
N PRO A 327 -15.14 -3.70 -2.73
CA PRO A 327 -14.99 -5.02 -3.34
C PRO A 327 -14.63 -6.12 -2.33
N ALA A 328 -13.92 -5.81 -1.25
CA ALA A 328 -13.56 -6.84 -0.28
C ALA A 328 -14.62 -7.03 0.80
N LEU A 329 -15.32 -5.98 1.25
CA LEU A 329 -16.57 -6.13 1.99
C LEU A 329 -17.55 -6.95 1.15
N LEU A 330 -17.60 -6.72 -0.16
CA LEU A 330 -18.40 -7.52 -1.06
C LEU A 330 -17.92 -8.96 -1.17
N GLU A 331 -16.61 -9.21 -1.34
CA GLU A 331 -16.06 -10.57 -1.36
C GLU A 331 -16.27 -11.28 -0.02
N ALA A 332 -16.27 -10.55 1.09
CA ALA A 332 -16.62 -11.05 2.42
C ALA A 332 -18.09 -11.44 2.52
N VAL A 333 -18.98 -10.60 2.00
CA VAL A 333 -20.42 -10.87 1.93
C VAL A 333 -20.67 -12.08 1.02
N LEU A 334 -20.01 -12.15 -0.16
CA LEU A 334 -20.13 -13.28 -1.07
C LEU A 334 -19.63 -14.58 -0.44
N HIS A 335 -18.46 -14.55 0.21
CA HIS A 335 -17.90 -15.68 0.92
C HIS A 335 -18.79 -16.12 2.09
N GLY A 336 -19.32 -15.17 2.88
CA GLY A 336 -20.32 -15.43 3.91
C GLY A 336 -21.54 -16.18 3.35
N GLY A 337 -22.01 -15.78 2.17
CA GLY A 337 -23.07 -16.46 1.44
C GLY A 337 -22.75 -17.92 1.09
N GLU A 338 -21.58 -18.15 0.47
CA GLU A 338 -21.14 -19.50 0.07
C GLU A 338 -21.03 -20.45 1.26
N VAL A 339 -20.50 -19.96 2.36
CA VAL A 339 -20.28 -20.79 3.54
C VAL A 339 -21.56 -21.02 4.33
N SER A 340 -22.48 -20.05 4.39
CA SER A 340 -23.83 -20.29 4.93
C SER A 340 -24.58 -21.34 4.10
N ALA A 341 -24.46 -21.32 2.77
CA ALA A 341 -25.09 -22.32 1.91
C ALA A 341 -24.54 -23.74 2.15
N GLN A 342 -23.23 -23.89 2.30
CA GLN A 342 -22.60 -25.19 2.60
C GLN A 342 -22.98 -25.76 3.98
N ARG A 343 -23.48 -24.93 4.90
CA ARG A 343 -23.92 -25.33 6.24
C ARG A 343 -25.44 -25.47 6.36
N ASP A 344 -26.15 -25.55 5.24
CA ASP A 344 -27.62 -25.58 5.19
C ASP A 344 -28.29 -24.36 5.89
N GLN A 345 -27.57 -23.23 6.03
CA GLN A 345 -28.09 -21.97 6.59
C GLN A 345 -28.63 -21.08 5.47
N LEU A 346 -29.67 -21.59 4.81
CA LEU A 346 -30.13 -21.06 3.53
C LEU A 346 -30.63 -19.61 3.62
N GLU A 347 -31.28 -19.22 4.71
CA GLU A 347 -31.79 -17.86 4.90
C GLU A 347 -30.65 -16.82 4.99
N MET A 348 -29.61 -17.12 5.77
CA MET A 348 -28.44 -16.25 5.90
C MET A 348 -27.66 -16.17 4.60
N ALA A 349 -27.50 -17.29 3.90
CA ALA A 349 -26.87 -17.33 2.58
C ALA A 349 -27.58 -16.40 1.59
N ALA A 350 -28.92 -16.41 1.60
CA ALA A 350 -29.73 -15.56 0.72
C ALA A 350 -29.52 -14.07 1.00
N VAL A 351 -29.49 -13.66 2.28
CA VAL A 351 -29.22 -12.26 2.65
C VAL A 351 -27.86 -11.82 2.14
N PHE A 352 -26.83 -12.64 2.34
CA PHE A 352 -25.48 -12.36 1.86
C PHE A 352 -25.41 -12.25 0.33
N PHE A 353 -25.95 -13.23 -0.41
CA PHE A 353 -25.95 -13.16 -1.88
C PHE A 353 -26.79 -12.00 -2.43
N ARG A 354 -27.89 -11.65 -1.75
CA ARG A 354 -28.72 -10.49 -2.11
C ARG A 354 -27.94 -9.21 -1.96
N VAL A 355 -27.39 -8.97 -0.76
CA VAL A 355 -26.55 -7.80 -0.50
C VAL A 355 -25.40 -7.73 -1.51
N ALA A 356 -24.81 -8.88 -1.87
CA ALA A 356 -23.71 -8.90 -2.82
C ALA A 356 -24.11 -8.65 -4.29
N CYS A 357 -25.23 -9.19 -4.75
CA CYS A 357 -25.69 -8.98 -6.12
C CYS A 357 -26.07 -7.51 -6.36
N PHE A 358 -26.80 -6.92 -5.42
CA PHE A 358 -27.31 -5.56 -5.53
C PHE A 358 -26.27 -4.49 -5.15
N SER A 359 -25.01 -4.86 -4.86
CA SER A 359 -23.95 -3.90 -4.55
C SER A 359 -23.19 -3.38 -5.77
N GLY A 360 -23.61 -3.73 -7.00
CA GLY A 360 -23.05 -3.17 -8.23
C GLY A 360 -21.88 -3.92 -8.87
N LEU A 361 -21.60 -5.17 -8.48
CA LEU A 361 -20.46 -5.93 -9.00
C LEU A 361 -20.81 -7.18 -9.84
N GLY A 362 -22.07 -7.42 -10.16
CA GLY A 362 -22.57 -8.36 -11.18
C GLY A 362 -22.32 -9.87 -10.97
N ARG A 363 -21.11 -10.23 -10.52
CA ARG A 363 -20.57 -11.59 -10.36
C ARG A 363 -21.28 -12.41 -9.28
N ALA A 364 -21.90 -11.75 -8.30
CA ALA A 364 -22.65 -12.40 -7.21
C ALA A 364 -24.10 -12.73 -7.60
N CYS A 365 -24.65 -12.08 -8.61
CA CYS A 365 -26.02 -12.27 -9.07
C CYS A 365 -26.37 -13.67 -9.59
N PRO A 366 -25.53 -14.38 -10.36
CA PRO A 366 -25.84 -15.76 -10.75
C PRO A 366 -25.93 -16.70 -9.54
N VAL A 367 -25.15 -16.43 -8.49
CA VAL A 367 -25.17 -17.21 -7.24
C VAL A 367 -26.47 -16.97 -6.47
N LEU A 368 -26.91 -15.70 -6.37
CA LEU A 368 -28.22 -15.35 -5.82
C LEU A 368 -29.36 -16.02 -6.59
N ALA A 369 -29.33 -15.95 -7.92
CA ALA A 369 -30.37 -16.53 -8.76
C ALA A 369 -30.51 -18.04 -8.53
N ASN A 370 -29.38 -18.76 -8.46
CA ASN A 370 -29.35 -20.18 -8.14
C ASN A 370 -29.87 -20.47 -6.71
N ALA A 371 -29.55 -19.61 -5.73
CA ALA A 371 -30.12 -19.73 -4.38
C ALA A 371 -31.66 -19.56 -4.43
N ILE A 372 -32.18 -18.50 -5.04
CA ILE A 372 -33.64 -18.29 -5.20
C ILE A 372 -34.32 -19.52 -5.85
N GLN A 373 -33.70 -20.07 -6.91
CA GLN A 373 -34.23 -21.23 -7.63
C GLN A 373 -34.37 -22.47 -6.73
N GLN A 374 -33.41 -22.70 -5.84
CA GLN A 374 -33.41 -23.81 -4.90
C GLN A 374 -34.39 -23.60 -3.72
N GLY A 375 -35.15 -22.51 -3.71
CA GLY A 375 -36.20 -22.22 -2.74
C GLY A 375 -35.74 -21.38 -1.55
N TYR A 376 -34.66 -20.63 -1.70
CA TYR A 376 -34.16 -19.71 -0.68
C TYR A 376 -35.04 -18.45 -0.69
N ALA A 377 -35.26 -17.83 0.48
CA ALA A 377 -36.18 -16.70 0.65
C ALA A 377 -37.64 -16.96 0.22
N ASN A 378 -38.09 -18.23 0.18
CA ASN A 378 -39.46 -18.59 -0.17
C ASN A 378 -40.52 -17.83 0.65
N ASP A 379 -40.21 -17.45 1.90
CA ASP A 379 -41.11 -16.68 2.75
C ASP A 379 -41.39 -15.27 2.20
N GLU A 380 -40.44 -14.65 1.48
CA GLU A 380 -40.65 -13.36 0.78
C GLU A 380 -41.61 -13.50 -0.41
N PHE A 381 -41.74 -14.71 -0.97
CA PHE A 381 -42.60 -15.02 -2.10
C PHE A 381 -43.91 -15.69 -1.66
N ARG A 382 -44.28 -15.64 -0.38
CA ARG A 382 -45.56 -16.18 0.06
C ARG A 382 -46.71 -15.25 -0.25
N LYS A 383 -47.78 -15.83 -0.79
CA LYS A 383 -49.09 -15.18 -0.91
C LYS A 383 -49.74 -15.04 0.45
N SER A 384 -50.78 -14.22 0.54
CA SER A 384 -51.55 -14.00 1.77
C SER A 384 -52.19 -15.28 2.34
N ASP A 385 -52.37 -16.31 1.51
CA ASP A 385 -52.88 -17.62 1.91
C ASP A 385 -51.79 -18.61 2.36
N GLY A 386 -50.53 -18.18 2.39
CA GLY A 386 -49.38 -18.97 2.79
C GLY A 386 -48.79 -19.87 1.70
N SER A 387 -49.40 -19.92 0.51
CA SER A 387 -48.86 -20.62 -0.65
C SER A 387 -47.69 -19.85 -1.28
N LEU A 388 -46.78 -20.56 -1.95
CA LEU A 388 -45.62 -19.95 -2.60
C LEU A 388 -46.02 -19.38 -3.97
N ASP A 389 -45.62 -18.13 -4.23
CA ASP A 389 -45.72 -17.49 -5.52
C ASP A 389 -44.53 -17.85 -6.41
N PHE A 390 -44.72 -18.92 -7.20
CA PHE A 390 -43.69 -19.41 -8.11
C PHE A 390 -43.36 -18.43 -9.24
N ASP A 391 -44.32 -17.60 -9.64
CA ASP A 391 -44.14 -16.63 -10.72
C ASP A 391 -43.27 -15.47 -10.22
N ALA A 392 -43.59 -14.90 -9.05
CA ALA A 392 -42.77 -13.86 -8.41
C ALA A 392 -41.34 -14.35 -8.09
N ARG A 393 -41.20 -15.61 -7.67
CA ARG A 393 -39.89 -16.21 -7.42
C ARG A 393 -39.08 -16.37 -8.71
N ARG A 394 -39.74 -16.80 -9.79
CA ARG A 394 -39.11 -16.94 -11.11
C ARG A 394 -38.69 -15.58 -11.67
N GLU A 395 -39.49 -14.55 -11.43
CA GLU A 395 -39.17 -13.18 -11.80
C GLU A 395 -37.93 -12.67 -11.05
N ALA A 396 -37.85 -12.89 -9.74
CA ALA A 396 -36.65 -12.52 -8.96
C ALA A 396 -35.38 -13.25 -9.43
N GLU A 397 -35.48 -14.52 -9.83
CA GLU A 397 -34.37 -15.27 -10.45
C GLU A 397 -33.91 -14.60 -11.76
N VAL A 398 -34.87 -14.28 -12.64
CA VAL A 398 -34.58 -13.64 -13.94
C VAL A 398 -33.99 -12.25 -13.76
N SER A 399 -34.55 -11.44 -12.86
CA SER A 399 -34.06 -10.09 -12.54
C SER A 399 -32.62 -10.11 -12.03
N SER A 400 -32.26 -11.11 -11.21
CA SER A 400 -30.89 -11.29 -10.74
C SER A 400 -29.93 -11.49 -11.92
N TYR A 401 -30.26 -12.35 -12.88
CA TYR A 401 -29.44 -12.54 -14.08
C TYR A 401 -29.42 -11.31 -15.00
N GLN A 402 -30.51 -10.57 -15.12
CA GLN A 402 -30.53 -9.32 -15.87
C GLN A 402 -29.57 -8.29 -15.29
N ILE A 403 -29.60 -8.07 -13.97
CA ILE A 403 -28.71 -7.15 -13.27
C ILE A 403 -27.24 -7.58 -13.41
N GLY A 404 -26.97 -8.89 -13.25
CA GLY A 404 -25.63 -9.44 -13.46
C GLY A 404 -25.11 -9.13 -14.87
N CYS A 405 -25.92 -9.39 -15.90
CA CYS A 405 -25.54 -9.12 -17.28
C CYS A 405 -25.36 -7.63 -17.58
N ALA A 406 -26.25 -6.78 -17.07
CA ALA A 406 -26.14 -5.32 -17.21
C ALA A 406 -24.86 -4.75 -16.57
N LEU A 407 -24.30 -5.44 -15.57
CA LEU A 407 -23.01 -5.11 -14.93
C LEU A 407 -21.81 -5.79 -15.57
N GLY A 408 -21.99 -6.50 -16.68
CA GLY A 408 -20.92 -7.15 -17.43
C GLY A 408 -20.56 -8.56 -16.95
N ASP A 409 -21.40 -9.23 -16.16
CA ASP A 409 -21.20 -10.65 -15.82
C ASP A 409 -21.56 -11.56 -17.01
N ARG A 410 -20.55 -12.24 -17.54
CA ARG A 410 -20.69 -13.09 -18.73
C ARG A 410 -21.60 -14.29 -18.48
N THR A 411 -21.53 -14.92 -17.31
CA THR A 411 -22.35 -16.08 -16.96
C THR A 411 -23.83 -15.73 -17.01
N SER A 412 -24.18 -14.57 -16.48
CA SER A 412 -25.54 -14.06 -16.49
C SER A 412 -26.03 -13.75 -17.92
N CYS A 413 -25.19 -13.11 -18.74
CA CYS A 413 -25.52 -12.86 -20.14
C CYS A 413 -25.68 -14.14 -20.97
N ASP A 414 -24.84 -15.14 -20.74
CA ASP A 414 -24.92 -16.44 -21.41
C ASP A 414 -26.20 -17.20 -21.01
N TRP A 415 -26.58 -17.15 -19.73
CA TRP A 415 -27.82 -17.75 -19.24
C TRP A 415 -29.06 -17.10 -19.85
N LEU A 416 -29.13 -15.77 -19.90
CA LEU A 416 -30.25 -15.04 -20.52
C LEU A 416 -30.40 -15.41 -22.00
N ARG A 417 -29.28 -15.41 -22.75
CA ARG A 417 -29.25 -15.83 -24.17
C ARG A 417 -29.73 -17.27 -24.34
N GLY A 418 -29.26 -18.19 -23.51
CA GLY A 418 -29.66 -19.60 -23.54
C GLY A 418 -31.15 -19.84 -23.27
N ASN A 419 -31.80 -18.93 -22.53
CA ASN A 419 -33.22 -18.98 -22.20
C ASN A 419 -34.09 -18.08 -23.07
N GLY A 420 -33.53 -17.45 -24.13
CA GLY A 420 -34.28 -16.59 -25.05
C GLY A 420 -34.76 -15.28 -24.43
N LEU A 421 -34.12 -14.82 -23.35
CA LEU A 421 -34.47 -13.59 -22.64
C LEU A 421 -33.68 -12.40 -23.17
N ARG A 422 -34.25 -11.19 -22.99
CA ARG A 422 -33.64 -9.93 -23.42
C ARG A 422 -32.33 -9.68 -22.66
N ILE A 423 -31.29 -9.30 -23.40
CA ILE A 423 -30.05 -8.80 -22.82
C ILE A 423 -30.23 -7.32 -22.47
N PRO A 424 -30.05 -6.93 -21.21
CA PRO A 424 -30.19 -5.55 -20.82
C PRO A 424 -29.00 -4.69 -21.26
N GLU A 425 -29.28 -3.41 -21.48
CA GLU A 425 -28.25 -2.38 -21.56
C GLU A 425 -27.59 -2.19 -20.19
N PRO A 426 -26.37 -1.62 -20.12
CA PRO A 426 -25.73 -1.33 -18.84
C PRO A 426 -26.63 -0.55 -17.89
N CYS A 427 -26.60 -0.94 -16.61
CA CYS A 427 -27.46 -0.38 -15.55
C CYS A 427 -28.98 -0.61 -15.67
N MET A 428 -29.46 -1.33 -16.69
CA MET A 428 -30.91 -1.56 -16.88
C MET A 428 -31.35 -2.96 -16.45
N ALA A 429 -32.56 -3.07 -15.91
CA ALA A 429 -33.28 -4.32 -15.69
C ALA A 429 -34.74 -4.19 -16.17
N TYR A 430 -35.41 -5.33 -16.42
CA TYR A 430 -36.74 -5.38 -17.02
C TYR A 430 -37.70 -6.26 -16.21
N GLU A 431 -38.83 -5.68 -15.84
CA GLU A 431 -39.96 -6.38 -15.22
C GLU A 431 -41.12 -6.39 -16.22
N GLY A 432 -41.34 -7.54 -16.87
CA GLY A 432 -42.22 -7.61 -18.05
C GLY A 432 -41.77 -6.68 -19.19
N ASP A 433 -42.63 -5.71 -19.54
CA ASP A 433 -42.36 -4.69 -20.57
C ASP A 433 -41.76 -3.39 -19.99
N GLU A 434 -41.71 -3.26 -18.66
CA GLU A 434 -41.20 -2.06 -17.99
C GLU A 434 -39.69 -2.17 -17.76
N ALA A 435 -38.99 -1.04 -17.89
CA ALA A 435 -37.54 -0.96 -17.73
C ALA A 435 -37.21 0.04 -16.62
N TYR A 436 -36.31 -0.34 -15.72
CA TYR A 436 -35.83 0.54 -14.66
C TYR A 436 -34.30 0.57 -14.61
N ASN A 437 -33.77 1.70 -14.15
CA ASN A 437 -32.34 1.94 -14.01
C ASN A 437 -31.91 1.61 -12.59
N PHE A 438 -31.47 0.38 -12.35
CA PHE A 438 -31.14 -0.08 -11.00
C PHE A 438 -29.95 0.69 -10.41
N CYS A 439 -29.02 1.18 -11.24
CA CYS A 439 -27.87 1.96 -10.76
C CYS A 439 -28.32 3.30 -10.16
N GLU A 440 -29.27 3.97 -10.81
CA GLU A 440 -29.82 5.25 -10.35
C GLU A 440 -30.68 5.08 -9.10
N GLU A 441 -31.52 4.04 -9.05
CA GLU A 441 -32.37 3.75 -7.90
C GLU A 441 -31.59 3.39 -6.63
N ASN A 442 -30.39 2.82 -6.79
CA ASN A 442 -29.57 2.34 -5.67
C ASN A 442 -28.27 3.15 -5.48
N GLU A 443 -28.12 4.29 -6.17
CA GLU A 443 -26.95 5.18 -6.10
C GLU A 443 -25.61 4.48 -6.41
N ILE A 444 -25.62 3.49 -7.31
CA ILE A 444 -24.47 2.65 -7.65
C ILE A 444 -23.69 3.25 -8.81
N THR A 445 -22.39 3.48 -8.64
CA THR A 445 -21.47 3.78 -9.75
C THR A 445 -20.88 2.48 -10.29
N PRO A 446 -21.19 2.06 -11.54
CA PRO A 446 -20.72 0.79 -12.08
C PRO A 446 -19.19 0.80 -12.24
N VAL A 447 -18.53 -0.28 -11.80
CA VAL A 447 -17.09 -0.49 -12.02
C VAL A 447 -16.90 -0.98 -13.46
N ALA A 448 -16.18 -0.21 -14.28
CA ALA A 448 -15.91 -0.61 -15.66
C ALA A 448 -15.11 -1.92 -15.72
N VAL A 449 -15.74 -2.98 -16.22
CA VAL A 449 -15.05 -4.23 -16.54
C VAL A 449 -14.48 -4.10 -17.95
N SER A 450 -13.18 -4.32 -18.11
CA SER A 450 -12.52 -4.26 -19.43
C SER A 450 -13.24 -5.18 -20.41
N PRO A 451 -13.58 -4.72 -21.63
CA PRO A 451 -14.13 -5.59 -22.66
C PRO A 451 -13.03 -6.58 -23.06
N GLN A 452 -13.22 -7.86 -22.73
CA GLN A 452 -12.47 -8.97 -23.31
C GLN A 452 -13.31 -9.62 -24.40
#